data_AF-K3XBG9-F1
#
_entry.id   AF-K3XBG9-F1
#
_cell.length_a   1.000
_cell.length_b   1.000
_cell.length_c   1.000
_cell.angle_alpha   90.00
_cell.angle_beta   90.00
_cell.angle_gamma   90.00
#
_symmetry.space_group_name_H-M   'P 1'
#
loop_
_entity.id
_entity.type
_entity.pdbx_description
1 polymer ?
#
loop_
_entity_poly.entity_id
_entity_poly.type
_entity_poly.pdbx_seq_one_letter_code
_entity_poly.pdbx_strand_id
1 'polypeptide(L)'
;MAAAATQPAHVRSAPIMATASSGASSVASDSDNVDPDRPVNASAAEVTSLLDEIGSVSCSKSTKATVSAIFASNAVLLDTCLKESGYLLFPYAGYLPRQGMISKVCASPSCMDLLSGIVLAKLPECTNDNYNPRALSDAFFRVRVDLANGRSPLSPDAFQELYQLTQVVNMLSDNAALNARVGGSFPLEDVLGSMNPVEINPDVVLGENYVIYVRASSSSGSAAKASSASEDKGGSSGSSSSASVGTSPPNSSAVTGSGKTASSKLSISYFVIAFAWIVFNLSYFVLMSWKD
;
A
#
# COMPACT_ATOMS: atom_id res chain seq x y z
N MET A 1 9.86 10.11 -79.39
CA MET A 1 10.83 9.04 -79.68
C MET A 1 10.50 7.88 -78.76
N ALA A 2 10.09 6.76 -79.37
CA ALA A 2 9.79 5.46 -78.76
C ALA A 2 11.08 4.86 -78.13
N ALA A 3 11.05 3.91 -77.19
CA ALA A 3 10.50 2.57 -77.39
C ALA A 3 10.28 1.79 -76.08
N ALA A 4 9.32 0.88 -76.16
CA ALA A 4 8.98 -0.18 -75.23
C ALA A 4 9.72 -1.50 -75.56
N ALA A 5 9.83 -2.41 -74.59
CA ALA A 5 9.91 -3.88 -74.77
C ALA A 5 9.61 -4.55 -73.40
N THR A 6 8.47 -5.20 -73.15
CA THR A 6 7.95 -6.53 -73.58
C THR A 6 8.60 -7.72 -72.85
N GLN A 7 7.75 -8.48 -72.13
CA GLN A 7 7.98 -9.78 -71.44
C GLN A 7 8.24 -10.94 -72.42
N PRO A 8 8.51 -12.19 -71.95
CA PRO A 8 7.40 -13.14 -71.77
C PRO A 8 7.53 -14.15 -70.61
N ALA A 9 6.43 -14.86 -70.40
CA ALA A 9 6.07 -15.83 -69.36
C ALA A 9 6.31 -17.32 -69.74
N HIS A 10 5.82 -18.23 -68.87
CA HIS A 10 5.62 -19.70 -68.93
C HIS A 10 6.64 -20.53 -68.09
N VAL A 11 6.32 -21.61 -67.35
CA VAL A 11 5.16 -22.53 -67.18
C VAL A 11 5.42 -23.37 -65.89
N ARG A 12 4.51 -23.43 -64.90
CA ARG A 12 3.51 -24.48 -64.55
C ARG A 12 4.05 -25.92 -64.38
N SER A 13 3.95 -26.50 -63.16
CA SER A 13 3.26 -27.77 -62.82
C SER A 13 3.50 -28.25 -61.37
N ALA A 14 2.42 -28.56 -60.65
CA ALA A 14 2.34 -29.44 -59.46
C ALA A 14 2.13 -30.92 -59.93
N PRO A 15 2.10 -32.02 -59.11
CA PRO A 15 1.21 -32.21 -57.93
C PRO A 15 1.65 -33.18 -56.77
N ILE A 16 0.96 -33.03 -55.62
CA ILE A 16 0.32 -34.02 -54.70
C ILE A 16 1.09 -35.28 -54.20
N MET A 17 1.19 -35.45 -52.87
CA MET A 17 0.62 -36.61 -52.12
C MET A 17 0.57 -36.37 -50.60
N ALA A 18 -0.48 -36.92 -49.97
CA ALA A 18 -0.93 -36.72 -48.60
C ALA A 18 -0.65 -37.95 -47.72
N THR A 19 -0.60 -37.77 -46.40
CA THR A 19 -1.03 -38.77 -45.41
C THR A 19 -1.48 -38.09 -44.12
N ALA A 20 -2.73 -38.35 -43.75
CA ALA A 20 -3.31 -38.08 -42.44
C ALA A 20 -2.98 -39.23 -41.47
N SER A 21 -2.90 -38.93 -40.18
CA SER A 21 -3.08 -39.92 -39.11
C SER A 21 -3.79 -39.27 -37.92
N SER A 22 -4.95 -39.83 -37.61
CA SER A 22 -5.86 -39.58 -36.50
C SER A 22 -5.41 -40.25 -35.20
N GLY A 23 -5.70 -39.60 -34.06
CA GLY A 23 -5.70 -40.18 -32.71
C GLY A 23 -6.17 -39.12 -31.72
N ALA A 24 -7.48 -39.02 -31.46
CA ALA A 24 -8.23 -39.68 -30.39
C ALA A 24 -8.10 -38.96 -29.03
N SER A 25 -9.22 -38.36 -28.63
CA SER A 25 -9.47 -37.71 -27.34
C SER A 25 -9.29 -38.64 -26.16
N SER A 26 -8.68 -38.13 -25.10
CA SER A 26 -9.01 -38.51 -23.73
C SER A 26 -9.15 -37.23 -22.91
N VAL A 27 -10.40 -36.90 -22.60
CA VAL A 27 -10.78 -35.94 -21.57
C VAL A 27 -10.44 -36.59 -20.23
N ALA A 28 -9.44 -36.07 -19.55
CA ALA A 28 -9.21 -36.34 -18.14
C ALA A 28 -9.51 -35.04 -17.40
N SER A 29 -10.65 -35.03 -16.71
CA SER A 29 -10.96 -34.07 -15.66
C SER A 29 -9.97 -34.30 -14.54
N ASP A 30 -9.05 -33.36 -14.36
CA ASP A 30 -8.21 -33.30 -13.17
C ASP A 30 -8.36 -31.93 -12.52
N SER A 31 -8.41 -31.95 -11.21
CA SER A 31 -8.93 -30.87 -10.38
C SER A 31 -8.01 -29.66 -10.43
N ASP A 32 -8.53 -28.51 -10.87
CA ASP A 32 -7.81 -27.24 -10.89
C ASP A 32 -7.38 -26.83 -9.48
N ASN A 33 -6.12 -27.13 -9.18
CA ASN A 33 -5.32 -26.37 -8.24
C ASN A 33 -5.27 -24.92 -8.75
N VAL A 34 -5.74 -23.98 -7.93
CA VAL A 34 -5.59 -22.55 -8.21
C VAL A 34 -4.10 -22.24 -8.26
N ASP A 35 -3.64 -21.83 -9.45
CA ASP A 35 -2.26 -21.50 -9.77
C ASP A 35 -1.79 -20.23 -9.04
N PRO A 36 -0.69 -20.25 -8.26
CA PRO A 36 -0.14 -19.07 -7.61
C PRO A 36 0.54 -18.10 -8.59
N ASP A 37 0.84 -18.51 -9.82
CA ASP A 37 1.42 -17.67 -10.87
C ASP A 37 0.30 -17.11 -11.77
N ARG A 38 -0.24 -15.94 -11.41
CA ARG A 38 -0.88 -15.13 -12.45
C ARG A 38 0.24 -14.55 -13.31
N PRO A 39 0.40 -14.91 -14.59
CA PRO A 39 1.38 -14.26 -15.44
C PRO A 39 0.99 -12.80 -15.55
N VAL A 40 1.82 -11.92 -14.99
CA VAL A 40 1.83 -10.53 -15.42
C VAL A 40 2.16 -10.58 -16.91
N ASN A 41 1.33 -9.96 -17.74
CA ASN A 41 1.49 -9.99 -19.20
C ASN A 41 2.70 -9.17 -19.70
N ALA A 42 3.63 -8.84 -18.80
CA ALA A 42 4.89 -8.16 -19.03
C ALA A 42 5.99 -8.87 -18.25
N SER A 43 7.03 -9.34 -18.94
CA SER A 43 8.19 -9.97 -18.32
C SER A 43 9.08 -8.94 -17.61
N ALA A 44 9.79 -9.36 -16.57
CA ALA A 44 10.75 -8.51 -15.86
C ALA A 44 11.83 -7.91 -16.80
N ALA A 45 12.22 -8.65 -17.84
CA ALA A 45 13.17 -8.19 -18.86
C ALA A 45 12.61 -7.04 -19.71
N GLU A 46 11.35 -7.13 -20.13
CA GLU A 46 10.68 -6.05 -20.88
C GLU A 46 10.54 -4.79 -20.02
N VAL A 47 10.12 -4.94 -18.75
CA VAL A 47 10.01 -3.83 -17.80
C VAL A 47 11.36 -3.15 -17.59
N THR A 48 12.43 -3.92 -17.41
CA THR A 48 13.78 -3.37 -17.24
C THR A 48 14.24 -2.62 -18.49
N SER A 49 14.05 -3.22 -19.68
CA SER A 49 14.40 -2.56 -20.95
C SER A 49 13.63 -1.25 -21.16
N LEU A 50 12.36 -1.21 -20.76
CA LEU A 50 11.55 0.00 -20.83
C LEU A 50 12.04 1.05 -19.84
N LEU A 51 12.40 0.68 -18.62
CA LEU A 51 12.99 1.60 -17.64
C LEU A 51 14.30 2.21 -18.16
N ASP A 52 15.13 1.43 -18.84
CA ASP A 52 16.36 1.91 -19.46
C ASP A 52 16.09 2.86 -20.64
N GLU A 53 15.04 2.59 -21.45
CA GLU A 53 14.64 3.46 -22.56
C GLU A 53 14.01 4.78 -22.08
N ILE A 54 13.13 4.70 -21.08
CA ILE A 54 12.41 5.86 -20.54
C ILE A 54 13.34 6.73 -19.70
N GLY A 55 14.23 6.09 -18.92
CA GLY A 55 15.11 6.73 -17.95
C GLY A 55 14.39 7.16 -16.66
N SER A 56 15.16 7.69 -15.71
CA SER A 56 14.62 8.22 -14.45
C SER A 56 14.26 9.70 -14.57
N VAL A 57 13.03 10.07 -14.21
CA VAL A 57 12.60 11.47 -14.10
C VAL A 57 12.77 11.94 -12.67
N SER A 58 13.64 12.92 -12.42
CA SER A 58 13.83 13.47 -11.07
C SER A 58 12.61 14.26 -10.58
N CYS A 59 12.20 14.05 -9.33
CA CYS A 59 11.09 14.79 -8.74
C CYS A 59 11.38 16.30 -8.67
N SER A 60 10.37 17.11 -9.03
CA SER A 60 10.43 18.56 -8.88
C SER A 60 10.63 18.96 -7.39
N LYS A 61 11.16 20.17 -7.15
CA LYS A 61 11.31 20.69 -5.78
C LYS A 61 9.97 20.69 -5.02
N SER A 62 8.88 21.01 -5.70
CA SER A 62 7.52 20.98 -5.12
C SER A 62 7.13 19.58 -4.71
N THR A 63 7.34 18.59 -5.58
CA THR A 63 7.01 17.18 -5.31
C THR A 63 7.81 16.64 -4.13
N LYS A 64 9.13 16.92 -4.09
CA LYS A 64 9.98 16.53 -2.96
C LYS A 64 9.51 17.19 -1.64
N ALA A 65 9.13 18.46 -1.69
CA ALA A 65 8.59 19.17 -0.54
C ALA A 65 7.25 18.57 -0.06
N THR A 66 6.37 18.19 -0.98
CA THR A 66 5.11 17.50 -0.65
C THR A 66 5.36 16.15 0.03
N VAL A 67 6.26 15.31 -0.51
CA VAL A 67 6.62 14.03 0.11
C VAL A 67 7.15 14.26 1.53
N SER A 68 8.09 15.19 1.69
CA SER A 68 8.64 15.55 3.00
C SER A 68 7.57 16.05 3.96
N ALA A 69 6.64 16.90 3.50
CA ALA A 69 5.56 17.43 4.30
C ALA A 69 4.59 16.34 4.77
N ILE A 70 4.23 15.38 3.91
CA ILE A 70 3.39 14.24 4.30
C ILE A 70 4.06 13.45 5.43
N PHE A 71 5.33 13.07 5.31
CA PHE A 71 5.99 12.31 6.36
C PHE A 71 6.24 13.14 7.64
N ALA A 72 6.62 14.41 7.52
CA ALA A 72 6.86 15.30 8.65
C ALA A 72 5.59 15.61 9.44
N SER A 73 4.48 15.91 8.74
CA SER A 73 3.17 16.18 9.36
C SER A 73 2.58 14.95 10.07
N ASN A 74 3.07 13.74 9.75
CA ASN A 74 2.58 12.48 10.29
C ASN A 74 3.68 11.68 11.02
N ALA A 75 4.60 12.36 11.69
CA ALA A 75 5.75 11.75 12.36
C ALA A 75 5.37 10.62 13.35
N VAL A 76 4.23 10.73 14.03
CA VAL A 76 3.72 9.69 14.94
C VAL A 76 3.33 8.42 14.18
N LEU A 77 2.66 8.55 13.04
CA LEU A 77 2.34 7.40 12.18
C LEU A 77 3.62 6.79 11.61
N LEU A 78 4.60 7.63 11.22
CA LEU A 78 5.87 7.17 10.68
C LEU A 78 6.67 6.34 11.70
N ASP A 79 6.79 6.84 12.93
CA ASP A 79 7.43 6.10 14.02
C ASP A 79 6.71 4.79 14.35
N THR A 80 5.36 4.81 14.36
CA THR A 80 4.56 3.61 14.61
C THR A 80 4.73 2.58 13.48
N CYS A 81 4.70 3.03 12.22
CA CYS A 81 4.94 2.18 11.06
C CYS A 81 6.34 1.54 11.13
N LEU A 82 7.38 2.30 11.46
CA LEU A 82 8.73 1.77 11.62
C LEU A 82 8.79 0.70 12.73
N LYS A 83 8.14 0.93 13.86
CA LYS A 83 8.09 -0.03 14.98
C LYS A 83 7.36 -1.32 14.62
N GLU A 84 6.22 -1.21 13.92
CA GLU A 84 5.40 -2.37 13.56
C GLU A 84 6.01 -3.19 12.41
N SER A 85 6.58 -2.51 11.42
CA SER A 85 7.09 -3.15 10.21
C SER A 85 8.58 -3.48 10.24
N GLY A 86 9.36 -2.71 10.99
CA GLY A 86 10.82 -2.70 10.89
C GLY A 86 11.33 -2.06 9.59
N TYR A 87 10.47 -1.43 8.79
CA TYR A 87 10.83 -0.79 7.52
C TYR A 87 10.78 0.74 7.64
N LEU A 88 11.86 1.41 7.21
CA LEU A 88 11.94 2.86 7.19
C LEU A 88 11.43 3.40 5.86
N LEU A 89 10.17 3.87 5.84
CA LEU A 89 9.56 4.49 4.67
C LEU A 89 10.21 5.85 4.31
N PHE A 90 10.58 6.63 5.33
CA PHE A 90 11.14 7.97 5.14
C PHE A 90 12.08 8.37 6.30
N PRO A 91 13.23 9.02 6.02
CA PRO A 91 13.85 9.14 4.70
C PRO A 91 14.19 7.74 4.15
N TYR A 92 14.16 7.58 2.81
CA TYR A 92 14.42 6.28 2.21
C TYR A 92 15.82 5.78 2.54
N ALA A 93 15.90 4.57 3.06
CA ALA A 93 17.14 4.00 3.56
C ALA A 93 18.05 3.41 2.47
N GLY A 94 17.66 3.52 1.19
CA GLY A 94 18.42 2.97 0.07
C GLY A 94 18.19 1.48 -0.19
N TYR A 95 17.19 0.87 0.46
CA TYR A 95 16.87 -0.55 0.26
C TYR A 95 15.37 -0.82 0.19
N LEU A 96 15.00 -1.84 -0.60
CA LEU A 96 13.65 -2.40 -0.64
C LEU A 96 13.41 -3.37 0.53
N PRO A 97 12.17 -3.49 1.02
CA PRO A 97 11.85 -4.31 2.20
C PRO A 97 12.13 -5.79 1.96
N ARG A 98 12.53 -6.50 3.02
CA ARG A 98 12.61 -7.98 3.01
C ARG A 98 11.20 -8.59 3.06
N GLN A 99 11.04 -9.86 2.68
CA GLN A 99 9.73 -10.57 2.72
C GLN A 99 8.95 -10.41 4.03
N GLY A 100 9.65 -10.59 5.17
CA GLY A 100 9.04 -10.40 6.49
C GLY A 100 8.63 -8.94 6.79
N MET A 101 9.33 -7.96 6.22
CA MET A 101 8.98 -6.54 6.34
C MET A 101 7.79 -6.21 5.44
N ILE A 102 7.74 -6.72 4.20
CA ILE A 102 6.64 -6.50 3.25
C ILE A 102 5.29 -6.85 3.90
N SER A 103 5.21 -8.05 4.49
CA SER A 103 3.99 -8.52 5.16
C SER A 103 3.57 -7.60 6.31
N LYS A 104 4.54 -7.14 7.11
CA LYS A 104 4.27 -6.28 8.26
C LYS A 104 3.91 -4.85 7.85
N VAL A 105 4.50 -4.31 6.78
CA VAL A 105 4.06 -3.03 6.20
C VAL A 105 2.61 -3.14 5.77
N CYS A 106 2.24 -4.20 5.04
CA CYS A 106 0.87 -4.41 4.55
C CYS A 106 -0.15 -4.65 5.69
N ALA A 107 0.30 -5.26 6.79
CA ALA A 107 -0.53 -5.54 7.96
C ALA A 107 -0.64 -4.35 8.94
N SER A 108 0.29 -3.39 8.88
CA SER A 108 0.31 -2.21 9.76
C SER A 108 -0.66 -1.14 9.27
N PRO A 109 -1.71 -0.79 10.06
CA PRO A 109 -2.60 0.32 9.71
C PRO A 109 -1.83 1.63 9.56
N SER A 110 -0.87 1.89 10.45
CA SER A 110 -0.05 3.11 10.41
C SER A 110 0.76 3.23 9.13
N CYS A 111 1.35 2.13 8.65
CA CYS A 111 2.05 2.12 7.37
C CYS A 111 1.10 2.35 6.20
N MET A 112 -0.03 1.66 6.17
CA MET A 112 -0.97 1.80 5.06
C MET A 112 -1.64 3.17 5.02
N ASP A 113 -1.86 3.82 6.17
CA ASP A 113 -2.37 5.20 6.24
C ASP A 113 -1.33 6.20 5.70
N LEU A 114 -0.05 6.04 6.03
CA LEU A 114 1.04 6.85 5.44
C LEU A 114 1.13 6.72 3.93
N LEU A 115 1.12 5.47 3.43
CA LEU A 115 1.16 5.18 2.00
C LEU A 115 -0.10 5.72 1.31
N SER A 116 -1.26 5.67 1.98
CA SER A 116 -2.49 6.30 1.49
C SER A 116 -2.29 7.80 1.29
N GLY A 117 -1.62 8.49 2.22
CA GLY A 117 -1.29 9.90 2.07
C GLY A 117 -0.48 10.21 0.81
N ILE A 118 0.47 9.34 0.45
CA ILE A 118 1.26 9.48 -0.78
C ILE A 118 0.37 9.33 -2.03
N VAL A 119 -0.50 8.31 -2.07
CA VAL A 119 -1.39 8.09 -3.23
C VAL A 119 -2.44 9.21 -3.33
N LEU A 120 -3.02 9.64 -2.21
CA LEU A 120 -4.00 10.74 -2.15
C LEU A 120 -3.41 12.09 -2.54
N ALA A 121 -2.10 12.29 -2.36
CA ALA A 121 -1.41 13.49 -2.80
C ALA A 121 -1.25 13.57 -4.34
N LYS A 122 -1.62 12.51 -5.08
CA LYS A 122 -1.56 12.44 -6.55
C LYS A 122 -0.20 12.86 -7.09
N LEU A 123 0.86 12.34 -6.47
CA LEU A 123 2.22 12.66 -6.89
C LEU A 123 2.44 12.15 -8.34
N PRO A 124 3.17 12.91 -9.18
CA PRO A 124 3.61 12.36 -10.46
C PRO A 124 4.60 11.22 -10.22
N GLU A 125 4.69 10.31 -11.17
CA GLU A 125 5.76 9.30 -11.15
C GLU A 125 7.13 9.96 -11.37
N CYS A 126 7.98 9.93 -10.34
CA CYS A 126 9.31 10.52 -10.37
C CYS A 126 10.22 9.92 -9.28
N THR A 127 11.53 10.05 -9.46
CA THR A 127 12.55 9.59 -8.52
C THR A 127 12.90 10.68 -7.51
N ASN A 128 12.71 10.36 -6.23
CA ASN A 128 13.12 11.14 -5.08
C ASN A 128 14.25 10.38 -4.36
N ASP A 129 15.48 10.86 -4.40
CA ASP A 129 16.61 10.29 -3.64
C ASP A 129 16.76 8.76 -3.80
N ASN A 130 16.65 8.28 -5.05
CA ASN A 130 16.77 6.88 -5.48
C ASN A 130 15.58 5.96 -5.20
N TYR A 131 14.39 6.51 -4.90
CA TYR A 131 13.14 5.74 -4.91
C TYR A 131 12.00 6.56 -5.52
N ASN A 132 10.93 5.88 -5.92
CA ASN A 132 9.75 6.52 -6.47
C ASN A 132 8.60 6.38 -5.47
N PRO A 133 8.18 7.47 -4.80
CA PRO A 133 7.25 7.40 -3.68
C PRO A 133 5.88 6.85 -4.09
N ARG A 134 5.38 7.22 -5.28
CA ARG A 134 4.11 6.74 -5.80
C ARG A 134 4.18 5.25 -6.13
N ALA A 135 5.13 4.82 -6.97
CA ALA A 135 5.28 3.42 -7.30
C ALA A 135 5.50 2.51 -6.08
N LEU A 136 6.26 2.96 -5.09
CA LEU A 136 6.45 2.20 -3.85
C LEU A 136 5.13 2.03 -3.09
N SER A 137 4.34 3.09 -2.98
CA SER A 137 3.05 3.07 -2.29
C SER A 137 2.05 2.16 -3.01
N ASP A 138 1.91 2.34 -4.32
CA ASP A 138 1.03 1.53 -5.17
C ASP A 138 1.41 0.03 -5.12
N ALA A 139 2.71 -0.30 -5.12
CA ALA A 139 3.18 -1.66 -4.99
C ALA A 139 2.75 -2.30 -3.66
N PHE A 140 2.86 -1.59 -2.53
CA PHE A 140 2.38 -2.10 -1.25
C PHE A 140 0.86 -2.30 -1.21
N PHE A 141 0.07 -1.40 -1.82
CA PHE A 141 -1.38 -1.61 -1.91
C PHE A 141 -1.74 -2.86 -2.71
N ARG A 142 -1.03 -3.10 -3.83
CA ARG A 142 -1.22 -4.30 -4.65
C ARG A 142 -0.88 -5.58 -3.90
N VAL A 143 0.23 -5.58 -3.17
CA VAL A 143 0.61 -6.71 -2.29
C VAL A 143 -0.40 -6.91 -1.17
N ARG A 144 -0.95 -5.84 -0.59
CA ARG A 144 -1.96 -5.95 0.45
C ARG A 144 -3.22 -6.66 -0.07
N VAL A 145 -3.63 -6.40 -1.31
CA VAL A 145 -4.73 -7.12 -1.97
C VAL A 145 -4.38 -8.59 -2.15
N ASP A 146 -3.17 -8.92 -2.59
CA ASP A 146 -2.71 -10.33 -2.71
C ASP A 146 -2.77 -11.06 -1.36
N LEU A 147 -2.25 -10.44 -0.31
CA LEU A 147 -2.26 -11.00 1.04
C LEU A 147 -3.68 -11.18 1.59
N ALA A 148 -4.59 -10.21 1.32
CA ALA A 148 -5.99 -10.31 1.71
C ALA A 148 -6.72 -11.45 0.99
N ASN A 149 -6.30 -11.76 -0.24
CA ASN A 149 -6.78 -12.92 -1.01
C ASN A 149 -6.11 -14.24 -0.62
N GLY A 150 -5.33 -14.27 0.48
CA GLY A 150 -4.71 -15.49 1.01
C GLY A 150 -3.44 -15.92 0.27
N ARG A 151 -2.86 -15.08 -0.60
CA ARG A 151 -1.58 -15.38 -1.25
C ARG A 151 -0.43 -15.25 -0.25
N SER A 152 0.64 -16.00 -0.53
CA SER A 152 1.87 -15.92 0.26
C SER A 152 2.57 -14.57 0.10
N PRO A 153 3.28 -14.08 1.13
CA PRO A 153 4.11 -12.89 1.02
C PRO A 153 5.14 -12.97 -0.12
N LEU A 154 5.23 -11.89 -0.90
CA LEU A 154 6.20 -11.77 -1.98
C LEU A 154 7.65 -11.89 -1.46
N SER A 155 8.49 -12.56 -2.24
CA SER A 155 9.94 -12.48 -2.06
C SER A 155 10.42 -11.04 -2.32
N PRO A 156 11.61 -10.66 -1.85
CA PRO A 156 12.17 -9.33 -2.14
C PRO A 156 12.31 -9.06 -3.64
N ASP A 157 12.71 -10.07 -4.41
CA ASP A 157 12.87 -9.96 -5.87
C ASP A 157 11.52 -9.76 -6.57
N ALA A 158 10.50 -10.53 -6.19
CA ALA A 158 9.14 -10.36 -6.72
C ALA A 158 8.56 -8.98 -6.36
N PHE A 159 8.86 -8.47 -5.16
CA PHE A 159 8.46 -7.11 -4.78
C PHE A 159 9.19 -6.05 -5.61
N GLN A 160 10.47 -6.24 -5.90
CA GLN A 160 11.23 -5.36 -6.77
C GLN A 160 10.67 -5.34 -8.20
N GLU A 161 10.33 -6.51 -8.75
CA GLU A 161 9.69 -6.61 -10.07
C GLU A 161 8.34 -5.89 -10.09
N LEU A 162 7.50 -6.10 -9.06
CA LEU A 162 6.22 -5.40 -8.93
C LEU A 162 6.41 -3.87 -8.80
N TYR A 163 7.42 -3.43 -8.03
CA TYR A 163 7.75 -2.02 -7.88
C TYR A 163 8.16 -1.39 -9.21
N GLN A 164 9.05 -2.04 -9.97
CA GLN A 164 9.50 -1.58 -11.29
C GLN A 164 8.36 -1.56 -12.31
N LEU A 165 7.54 -2.59 -12.33
CA LEU A 165 6.35 -2.67 -13.18
C LEU A 165 5.37 -1.53 -12.84
N THR A 166 5.14 -1.29 -11.56
CA THR A 166 4.30 -0.19 -11.08
C THR A 166 4.86 1.16 -11.51
N GLN A 167 6.18 1.34 -11.43
CA GLN A 167 6.85 2.54 -11.93
C GLN A 167 6.61 2.74 -13.43
N VAL A 168 6.81 1.72 -14.27
CA VAL A 168 6.57 1.83 -15.73
C VAL A 168 5.12 2.19 -16.00
N VAL A 169 4.18 1.47 -15.39
CA VAL A 169 2.73 1.72 -15.54
C VAL A 169 2.39 3.16 -15.18
N ASN A 170 2.93 3.67 -14.07
CA ASN A 170 2.68 5.04 -13.63
C ASN A 170 3.28 6.07 -14.60
N MET A 171 4.50 5.86 -15.08
CA MET A 171 5.13 6.76 -16.07
C MET A 171 4.35 6.82 -17.38
N LEU A 172 3.89 5.67 -17.89
CA LEU A 172 3.12 5.61 -19.14
C LEU A 172 1.72 6.20 -18.97
N SER A 173 1.08 5.95 -17.83
CA SER A 173 -0.25 6.51 -17.52
C SER A 173 -0.21 8.04 -17.39
N ASP A 174 0.85 8.58 -16.81
CA ASP A 174 1.02 10.03 -16.64
C ASP A 174 1.51 10.74 -17.92
N ASN A 175 2.02 10.00 -18.91
CA ASN A 175 2.64 10.57 -20.11
C ASN A 175 2.14 9.90 -21.41
N ALA A 176 1.05 10.45 -21.96
CA ALA A 176 0.46 9.96 -23.20
C ALA A 176 1.41 9.96 -24.41
N ALA A 177 2.36 10.90 -24.48
CA ALA A 177 3.34 10.94 -25.57
C ALA A 177 4.36 9.79 -25.46
N LEU A 178 4.78 9.49 -24.23
CA LEU A 178 5.63 8.33 -23.95
C LEU A 178 4.88 7.03 -24.23
N ASN A 179 3.64 6.92 -23.77
CA ASN A 179 2.78 5.77 -24.03
C ASN A 179 2.55 5.57 -25.54
N ALA A 180 2.34 6.65 -26.31
CA ALA A 180 2.23 6.53 -27.78
C ALA A 180 3.53 6.04 -28.44
N ARG A 181 4.69 6.34 -27.84
CA ARG A 181 6.01 5.92 -28.33
C ARG A 181 6.29 4.44 -28.05
N VAL A 182 5.96 3.96 -26.85
CA VAL A 182 6.29 2.59 -26.40
C VAL A 182 5.10 1.62 -26.39
N GLY A 183 3.87 2.11 -26.54
CA GLY A 183 2.63 1.34 -26.36
C GLY A 183 2.42 0.22 -27.38
N GLY A 184 3.17 0.21 -28.49
CA GLY A 184 3.24 -0.94 -29.39
C GLY A 184 4.03 -2.12 -28.82
N SER A 185 4.94 -1.87 -27.87
CA SER A 185 5.79 -2.87 -27.21
C SER A 185 5.33 -3.21 -25.79
N PHE A 186 4.47 -2.38 -25.19
CA PHE A 186 3.95 -2.58 -23.85
C PHE A 186 2.43 -2.35 -23.83
N PRO A 187 1.61 -3.40 -23.75
CA PRO A 187 0.16 -3.27 -23.74
C PRO A 187 -0.32 -2.79 -22.36
N LEU A 188 -0.23 -1.48 -22.12
CA LEU A 188 -0.49 -0.84 -20.82
C LEU A 188 -1.86 -1.25 -20.24
N GLU A 189 -2.92 -1.27 -21.05
CA GLU A 189 -4.28 -1.61 -20.61
C GLU A 189 -4.39 -3.08 -20.18
N ASP A 190 -3.76 -4.00 -20.92
CA ASP A 190 -3.74 -5.43 -20.57
C ASP A 190 -2.96 -5.66 -19.27
N VAL A 191 -1.83 -4.95 -19.12
CA VAL A 191 -1.04 -4.99 -17.89
C VAL A 191 -1.84 -4.44 -16.73
N LEU A 192 -2.46 -3.26 -16.87
CA LEU A 192 -3.30 -2.66 -15.83
C LEU A 192 -4.47 -3.59 -15.42
N GLY A 193 -5.14 -4.23 -16.38
CA GLY A 193 -6.19 -5.21 -16.12
C GLY A 193 -5.69 -6.51 -15.45
N SER A 194 -4.39 -6.81 -15.59
CA SER A 194 -3.74 -7.94 -14.93
C SER A 194 -3.31 -7.67 -13.48
N MET A 195 -3.07 -6.41 -13.14
CA MET A 195 -2.60 -5.99 -11.82
C MET A 195 -3.74 -5.86 -10.81
N ASN A 196 -3.42 -6.03 -9.53
CA ASN A 196 -4.36 -5.67 -8.48
C ASN A 196 -4.65 -4.17 -8.47
N PRO A 197 -5.88 -3.77 -8.11
CA PRO A 197 -6.21 -2.37 -7.91
C PRO A 197 -5.47 -1.80 -6.69
N VAL A 198 -5.23 -0.49 -6.72
CA VAL A 198 -4.74 0.27 -5.57
C VAL A 198 -5.95 0.67 -4.72
N GLU A 199 -6.23 -0.10 -3.68
CA GLU A 199 -7.39 0.12 -2.79
C GLU A 199 -7.00 0.88 -1.52
N ILE A 200 -7.32 2.18 -1.51
CA ILE A 200 -7.17 3.03 -0.33
C ILE A 200 -8.41 2.87 0.55
N ASN A 201 -8.22 2.81 1.87
CA ASN A 201 -9.34 2.84 2.81
C ASN A 201 -10.12 4.16 2.62
N PRO A 202 -11.42 4.13 2.29
CA PRO A 202 -12.21 5.33 2.00
C PRO A 202 -12.35 6.28 3.20
N ASP A 203 -12.08 5.80 4.42
CA ASP A 203 -12.07 6.63 5.62
C ASP A 203 -10.79 7.44 5.79
N VAL A 204 -9.72 7.11 5.04
CA VAL A 204 -8.46 7.84 5.07
C VAL A 204 -8.56 9.05 4.16
N VAL A 205 -8.29 10.23 4.70
CA VAL A 205 -8.26 11.50 3.96
C VAL A 205 -6.97 12.25 4.22
N LEU A 206 -6.47 12.92 3.19
CA LEU A 206 -5.32 13.82 3.29
C LEU A 206 -5.83 15.26 3.42
N GLY A 207 -5.54 15.91 4.54
CA GLY A 207 -5.86 17.33 4.73
C GLY A 207 -4.92 18.27 3.95
N GLU A 208 -5.30 19.54 3.85
CA GLU A 208 -4.53 20.58 3.14
C GLU A 208 -3.13 20.83 3.75
N ASN A 209 -2.95 20.49 5.03
CA ASN A 209 -1.68 20.55 5.76
C ASN A 209 -0.87 19.25 5.67
N TYR A 210 -1.26 18.34 4.77
CA TYR A 210 -0.69 17.00 4.60
C TYR A 210 -0.79 16.09 5.83
N VAL A 211 -1.66 16.41 6.78
CA VAL A 211 -1.99 15.50 7.89
C VAL A 211 -2.98 14.46 7.38
N ILE A 212 -2.73 13.20 7.72
CA ILE A 212 -3.61 12.08 7.40
C ILE A 212 -4.63 11.94 8.53
N TYR A 213 -5.91 11.89 8.16
CA TYR A 213 -7.01 11.66 9.09
C TYR A 213 -7.72 10.36 8.72
N VAL A 214 -8.11 9.58 9.72
CA VAL A 214 -8.99 8.42 9.57
C VAL A 214 -10.35 8.80 10.14
N ARG A 215 -11.37 8.85 9.29
CA ARG A 215 -12.75 9.07 9.74
C ARG A 215 -13.17 7.85 10.55
N ALA A 216 -13.61 8.05 11.78
CA ALA A 216 -14.32 6.99 12.49
C ALA A 216 -15.62 6.73 11.72
N SER A 217 -15.69 5.59 11.03
CA SER A 217 -16.90 5.16 10.36
C SER A 217 -17.97 5.06 11.43
N SER A 218 -19.02 5.87 11.33
CA SER A 218 -20.21 5.74 12.18
C SER A 218 -21.03 4.53 11.71
N SER A 219 -20.42 3.34 11.71
CA SER A 219 -21.15 2.07 11.70
C SER A 219 -21.54 1.77 13.15
N SER A 220 -22.78 2.14 13.44
CA SER A 220 -23.53 1.77 14.63
C SER A 220 -23.39 0.27 14.99
N GLY A 221 -23.02 0.01 16.25
CA GLY A 221 -23.63 -1.06 17.04
C GLY A 221 -23.05 -2.46 16.89
N SER A 222 -22.02 -2.76 17.68
CA SER A 222 -21.94 -4.05 18.38
C SER A 222 -21.12 -3.84 19.64
N ALA A 223 -21.82 -3.66 20.76
CA ALA A 223 -21.24 -3.72 22.08
C ALA A 223 -20.59 -5.10 22.23
N ALA A 224 -19.27 -5.16 22.17
CA ALA A 224 -18.52 -6.34 22.55
C ALA A 224 -18.78 -6.58 24.04
N LYS A 225 -19.63 -7.57 24.31
CA LYS A 225 -19.88 -8.14 25.62
C LYS A 225 -18.55 -8.69 26.15
N ALA A 226 -17.90 -7.92 27.01
CA ALA A 226 -16.74 -8.36 27.77
C ALA A 226 -17.15 -9.59 28.60
N SER A 227 -16.70 -10.76 28.18
CA SER A 227 -16.81 -12.00 28.94
C SER A 227 -15.55 -12.10 29.80
N SER A 228 -15.61 -11.51 30.99
CA SER A 228 -14.60 -11.71 32.02
C SER A 228 -14.78 -13.13 32.57
N ALA A 229 -13.89 -14.04 32.19
CA ALA A 229 -13.74 -15.31 32.88
C ALA A 229 -13.09 -15.03 34.25
N SER A 230 -13.84 -15.27 35.31
CA SER A 230 -13.33 -15.34 36.68
C SER A 230 -13.67 -16.73 37.19
N GLU A 231 -12.66 -17.57 37.33
CA GLU A 231 -12.74 -18.82 38.07
C GLU A 231 -13.06 -18.50 39.53
N ASP A 232 -14.15 -19.05 40.07
CA ASP A 232 -14.23 -19.28 41.50
C ASP A 232 -15.08 -20.51 41.83
N LYS A 233 -14.55 -21.32 42.74
CA LYS A 233 -15.12 -22.59 43.21
C LYS A 233 -16.10 -22.33 44.35
N GLY A 234 -17.24 -23.03 44.35
CA GLY A 234 -17.91 -23.37 45.62
C GLY A 234 -19.44 -23.47 45.60
N GLY A 235 -19.95 -24.70 45.63
CA GLY A 235 -20.86 -25.17 46.69
C GLY A 235 -22.33 -24.71 46.74
N SER A 236 -23.20 -25.58 46.23
CA SER A 236 -24.48 -26.07 46.79
C SER A 236 -25.67 -25.15 47.15
N SER A 237 -26.78 -25.53 46.50
CA SER A 237 -28.13 -25.81 47.05
C SER A 237 -29.07 -24.65 47.42
N GLY A 238 -30.32 -24.75 46.96
CA GLY A 238 -31.46 -24.08 47.59
C GLY A 238 -32.57 -23.67 46.62
N SER A 239 -33.70 -24.36 46.71
CA SER A 239 -34.88 -24.24 45.83
C SER A 239 -35.78 -23.02 46.10
N SER A 240 -36.69 -22.83 45.15
CA SER A 240 -38.08 -22.31 45.27
C SER A 240 -38.37 -20.82 44.97
N SER A 241 -39.15 -20.66 43.89
CA SER A 241 -40.41 -19.93 43.77
C SER A 241 -40.54 -18.55 44.42
N SER A 242 -40.85 -17.52 43.61
CA SER A 242 -42.06 -16.68 43.71
C SER A 242 -41.99 -15.48 42.77
N ALA A 243 -43.10 -15.20 42.08
CA ALA A 243 -43.33 -14.02 41.27
C ALA A 243 -43.62 -12.78 42.14
N SER A 244 -43.28 -11.58 41.68
CA SER A 244 -44.02 -10.37 42.02
C SER A 244 -43.74 -9.22 41.04
N VAL A 245 -44.84 -8.60 40.64
CA VAL A 245 -45.03 -7.49 39.71
C VAL A 245 -44.80 -6.14 40.41
N GLY A 246 -44.20 -5.19 39.68
CA GLY A 246 -44.45 -3.74 39.76
C GLY A 246 -43.91 -2.97 40.98
N THR A 247 -43.25 -1.84 40.73
CA THR A 247 -43.67 -0.45 41.09
C THR A 247 -42.46 0.50 40.97
N SER A 248 -42.64 1.66 40.34
CA SER A 248 -41.65 2.74 40.23
C SER A 248 -41.63 3.66 41.49
N PRO A 249 -40.87 4.78 41.50
CA PRO A 249 -39.83 5.13 42.48
C PRO A 249 -40.34 5.93 43.71
N PRO A 250 -39.50 6.24 44.72
CA PRO A 250 -38.90 7.58 44.76
C PRO A 250 -37.51 7.71 45.47
N ASN A 251 -36.76 8.70 44.98
CA ASN A 251 -36.00 9.77 45.66
C ASN A 251 -35.21 9.57 46.98
N SER A 252 -34.12 10.36 47.01
CA SER A 252 -33.39 10.93 48.17
C SER A 252 -32.13 10.23 48.69
N SER A 253 -31.01 10.67 48.11
CA SER A 253 -29.92 11.44 48.74
C SER A 253 -29.26 10.96 50.04
N ALA A 254 -27.95 10.70 49.94
CA ALA A 254 -26.84 11.18 50.80
C ALA A 254 -25.60 10.30 50.54
N VAL A 255 -24.32 10.69 50.51
CA VAL A 255 -23.63 11.95 50.82
C VAL A 255 -22.14 11.76 50.44
N THR A 256 -21.48 12.88 50.07
CA THR A 256 -20.02 13.14 50.01
C THR A 256 -19.09 12.31 49.12
N GLY A 257 -18.48 13.00 48.15
CA GLY A 257 -17.24 12.62 47.52
C GLY A 257 -16.70 13.74 46.63
N SER A 258 -15.91 14.63 47.23
CA SER A 258 -15.21 15.73 46.57
C SER A 258 -14.34 15.23 45.40
N GLY A 259 -14.45 15.85 44.21
CA GLY A 259 -13.80 15.35 42.99
C GLY A 259 -13.65 16.39 41.89
N LYS A 260 -12.72 17.32 42.12
CA LYS A 260 -12.03 18.23 41.19
C LYS A 260 -12.32 18.08 39.69
N THR A 261 -12.63 19.24 39.10
CA THR A 261 -12.30 19.65 37.73
C THR A 261 -10.98 19.04 37.22
N ALA A 262 -11.04 18.23 36.17
CA ALA A 262 -9.90 17.90 35.31
C ALA A 262 -10.23 18.47 33.92
N SER A 263 -9.83 19.70 33.57
CA SER A 263 -8.46 20.21 33.45
C SER A 263 -7.64 19.39 32.46
N SER A 264 -7.55 19.96 31.26
CA SER A 264 -6.57 19.77 30.20
C SER A 264 -5.30 19.06 30.62
N LYS A 265 -5.25 17.74 30.41
CA LYS A 265 -3.99 17.02 30.24
C LYS A 265 -3.69 16.90 28.75
N LEU A 266 -3.43 18.03 28.10
CA LEU A 266 -2.45 18.01 27.02
C LEU A 266 -1.13 17.65 27.69
N SER A 267 -0.57 16.53 27.27
CA SER A 267 0.58 15.87 27.85
C SER A 267 1.73 16.84 28.12
N ILE A 268 1.98 17.12 29.41
CA ILE A 268 3.21 17.78 29.90
C ILE A 268 4.47 17.08 29.32
N SER A 269 4.36 15.80 28.93
CA SER A 269 5.45 15.05 28.29
C SER A 269 5.88 15.61 26.94
N TYR A 270 4.98 16.20 26.15
CA TYR A 270 5.35 16.73 24.83
C TYR A 270 6.18 18.01 24.95
N PHE A 271 5.82 18.89 25.89
CA PHE A 271 6.58 20.10 26.17
C PHE A 271 7.99 19.80 26.68
N VAL A 272 8.15 18.76 27.51
CA VAL A 272 9.47 18.35 28.02
C VAL A 272 10.36 17.82 26.89
N ILE A 273 9.82 17.02 25.97
CA ILE A 273 10.59 16.45 24.85
C ILE A 273 10.95 17.55 23.84
N ALA A 274 10.02 18.43 23.48
CA ALA A 274 10.29 19.54 22.57
C ALA A 274 11.31 20.53 23.16
N PHE A 275 11.20 20.84 24.46
CA PHE A 275 12.14 21.72 25.14
C PHE A 275 13.55 21.09 25.23
N ALA A 276 13.64 19.79 25.53
CA ALA A 276 14.92 19.07 25.55
C ALA A 276 15.60 19.08 24.18
N TRP A 277 14.85 18.88 23.09
CA TRP A 277 15.39 18.92 21.72
C TRP A 277 15.91 20.32 21.35
N ILE A 278 15.16 21.37 21.69
CA ILE A 278 15.59 22.76 21.45
C ILE A 278 16.87 23.08 22.23
N VAL A 279 16.93 22.74 23.52
CA VAL A 279 18.14 23.00 24.35
C VAL A 279 19.35 22.25 23.80
N PHE A 280 19.19 20.99 23.37
CA PHE A 280 20.30 20.21 22.82
C PHE A 280 20.83 20.80 21.51
N ASN A 281 19.96 21.20 20.58
CA ASN A 281 20.38 21.78 19.31
C ASN A 281 20.96 23.20 19.48
N LEU A 282 20.40 24.01 20.38
CA LEU A 282 20.90 25.36 20.63
C LEU A 282 22.27 25.32 21.33
N SER A 283 22.46 24.41 22.28
CA SER A 283 23.76 24.24 22.95
C SER A 283 24.86 23.74 22.00
N TYR A 284 24.52 22.86 21.06
CA TYR A 284 25.43 22.42 20.00
C TYR A 284 25.85 23.58 19.08
N PHE A 285 24.90 24.43 18.69
CA PHE A 285 25.16 25.59 17.85
C PHE A 285 26.08 26.61 18.55
N VAL A 286 25.84 26.88 19.84
CA VAL A 286 26.69 27.79 20.63
C VAL A 286 28.11 27.25 20.80
N LEU A 287 28.26 25.95 21.04
CA LEU A 287 29.59 25.32 21.16
C LEU A 287 30.39 25.36 19.85
N MET A 288 29.71 25.24 18.69
CA MET A 288 30.37 25.36 17.40
C MET A 288 30.72 26.81 17.03
N SER A 289 29.93 27.78 17.48
CA SER A 289 30.17 29.21 17.21
C SER A 289 31.33 29.82 18.02
N TRP A 290 31.90 29.10 18.98
CA TRP A 290 33.03 29.55 19.82
C TRP A 290 34.39 29.02 19.36
N LYS A 291 34.42 28.28 18.25
CA LYS A 291 35.65 27.63 17.75
C LYS A 291 36.27 28.32 16.52
N ASP A 292 35.73 29.48 16.15
CA ASP A 292 36.29 30.44 15.19
C ASP A 292 36.66 31.74 15.92
#